data_AF-A0A963Q1Q1-F1
#
_entry.id   AF-A0A963Q1Q1-F1
#
_cell.length_a   1.000
_cell.length_b   1.000
_cell.length_c   1.000
_cell.angle_alpha   90.00
_cell.angle_beta   90.00
_cell.angle_gamma   90.00
#
_symmetry.space_group_name_H-M   'P 1'
#
loop_
_entity.id
_entity.type
_entity.pdbx_description
1 polymer ?
#
loop_
_entity_poly.entity_id
_entity_poly.type
_entity_poly.pdbx_seq_one_letter_code
_entity_poly.pdbx_strand_id
1 'polypeptide(L)'
;MKKLLATALVVTAAATALPAAAQFAKPEDAIKYRQAAFTLMGRHFGSLGAMANGKAPYNAATAASDADVLAAVHMLPFRAFGEGTDLG
;
A
#
# COMPACT_ATOMS: atom_id res chain seq x y z
N MET A 1 -39.88 -25.89 11.27
CA MET A 1 -39.26 -24.84 12.12
C MET A 1 -37.74 -24.93 12.20
N LYS A 2 -37.13 -26.09 12.48
CA LYS A 2 -35.65 -26.27 12.49
C LYS A 2 -34.95 -25.92 11.17
N LYS A 3 -35.58 -26.22 10.03
CA LYS A 3 -35.05 -25.89 8.69
C LYS A 3 -34.99 -24.38 8.44
N LEU A 4 -36.00 -23.62 8.87
CA LEU A 4 -36.05 -22.15 8.73
C LEU A 4 -34.98 -21.45 9.59
N LEU A 5 -34.76 -21.95 10.81
CA LEU A 5 -33.69 -21.47 11.69
C LEU A 5 -32.30 -21.75 11.10
N ALA A 6 -32.10 -22.93 10.50
CA ALA A 6 -30.86 -23.27 9.82
C ALA A 6 -30.59 -22.40 8.58
N THR A 7 -31.63 -22.09 7.79
CA THR A 7 -31.48 -21.21 6.60
C THR A 7 -31.17 -19.76 7.01
N ALA A 8 -31.79 -19.25 8.08
CA ALA A 8 -31.52 -17.90 8.59
C ALA A 8 -30.09 -17.74 9.13
N LEU A 9 -29.52 -18.80 9.73
CA LEU A 9 -28.15 -18.80 10.23
C LEU A 9 -27.11 -18.81 9.09
N VAL A 10 -27.40 -19.50 7.98
CA VAL A 10 -26.52 -19.53 6.80
C VAL A 10 -26.51 -18.18 6.08
N VAL A 11 -27.66 -17.51 5.98
CA VAL A 11 -27.75 -16.18 5.34
C VAL A 11 -27.02 -15.11 6.15
N THR A 12 -27.08 -15.17 7.48
CA THR A 12 -26.36 -14.23 8.36
C THR A 12 -24.85 -14.50 8.38
N ALA A 13 -24.41 -15.75 8.31
CA ALA A 13 -22.99 -16.10 8.18
C ALA A 13 -22.39 -15.70 6.81
N ALA A 14 -23.19 -15.76 5.74
CA ALA A 14 -22.78 -15.30 4.41
C ALA A 14 -22.64 -13.77 4.34
N ALA A 15 -23.43 -13.01 5.11
CA ALA A 15 -23.34 -11.55 5.17
C ALA A 15 -22.04 -11.07 5.86
N THR A 16 -21.44 -11.88 6.74
CA THR A 16 -20.12 -11.59 7.35
C THR A 16 -18.94 -12.10 6.53
N ALA A 17 -19.19 -12.82 5.43
CA ALA A 17 -18.18 -13.35 4.52
C ALA A 17 -17.84 -12.40 3.37
N LEU A 18 -18.34 -11.15 3.39
CA LEU A 18 -17.79 -10.09 2.56
C LEU A 18 -16.32 -9.88 2.95
N PRO A 19 -15.40 -9.75 1.97
CA PRO A 19 -14.01 -9.60 2.29
C PRO A 19 -13.84 -8.32 3.12
N ALA A 20 -13.37 -8.47 4.35
CA ALA A 20 -12.89 -7.38 5.20
C ALA A 20 -11.57 -6.78 4.67
N ALA A 21 -11.47 -6.61 3.34
CA ALA A 21 -10.28 -6.20 2.60
C ALA A 21 -10.45 -4.86 1.88
N ALA A 22 -11.45 -4.05 2.25
CA ALA A 22 -11.49 -2.66 1.84
C ALA A 22 -10.59 -1.82 2.78
N GLN A 23 -9.27 -1.92 2.63
CA GLN A 23 -8.33 -1.06 3.36
C GLN A 23 -8.53 0.43 3.01
N PHE A 24 -9.15 0.70 1.86
CA PHE A 24 -9.51 2.02 1.37
C PHE A 24 -11.01 2.10 1.13
N ALA A 25 -11.64 3.18 1.60
CA ALA A 25 -13.07 3.41 1.44
C ALA A 25 -13.48 3.66 -0.02
N LYS A 26 -12.55 4.18 -0.83
CA LYS A 26 -12.73 4.48 -2.25
C LYS A 26 -11.51 4.02 -3.05
N PRO A 27 -11.70 3.54 -4.29
CA PRO A 27 -10.58 3.20 -5.16
C PRO A 27 -9.59 4.36 -5.32
N GLU A 28 -10.08 5.59 -5.49
CA GLU A 28 -9.26 6.79 -5.67
C GLU A 28 -8.31 7.05 -4.48
N ASP A 29 -8.71 6.66 -3.27
CA ASP A 29 -7.87 6.81 -2.09
C ASP A 29 -6.71 5.80 -2.09
N ALA A 30 -6.95 4.59 -2.58
CA ALA A 30 -5.90 3.60 -2.82
C ALA A 30 -4.91 4.09 -3.89
N ILE A 31 -5.42 4.70 -4.97
CA ILE A 31 -4.60 5.29 -6.04
C ILE A 31 -3.71 6.41 -5.50
N LYS A 32 -4.30 7.38 -4.81
CA LYS A 32 -3.55 8.49 -4.19
C LYS A 32 -2.52 7.98 -3.20
N TYR A 33 -2.86 6.97 -2.41
CA TYR A 33 -1.96 6.36 -1.45
C TYR A 33 -0.72 5.75 -2.11
N ARG A 34 -0.88 4.90 -3.13
CA ARG A 34 0.28 4.31 -3.83
C ARG A 34 1.11 5.37 -4.55
N GLN A 35 0.48 6.37 -5.18
CA GLN A 35 1.18 7.44 -5.88
C GLN A 35 2.03 8.28 -4.91
N ALA A 36 1.49 8.60 -3.73
CA ALA A 36 2.23 9.31 -2.69
C ALA A 36 3.40 8.46 -2.16
N ALA A 37 3.17 7.16 -1.92
CA ALA A 37 4.21 6.25 -1.46
C ALA A 37 5.34 6.09 -2.50
N PHE A 38 5.01 5.93 -3.78
CA PHE A 38 6.01 5.90 -4.86
C PHE A 38 6.76 7.23 -5.02
N THR A 39 6.08 8.36 -4.82
CA THR A 39 6.73 9.68 -4.85
C THR A 39 7.79 9.80 -3.76
N LEU A 40 7.45 9.38 -2.53
CA LEU A 40 8.39 9.36 -1.41
C LEU A 40 9.58 8.44 -1.71
N MET A 41 9.30 7.22 -2.16
CA MET A 41 10.36 6.28 -2.56
C MET A 41 11.26 6.84 -3.65
N GLY A 42 10.69 7.43 -4.71
CA GLY A 42 11.42 8.02 -5.81
C GLY A 42 12.35 9.15 -5.36
N ARG A 43 11.90 9.99 -4.40
CA ARG A 43 12.72 11.09 -3.87
C ARG A 43 13.97 10.60 -3.13
N HIS A 44 13.80 9.62 -2.24
CA HIS A 44 14.90 9.09 -1.42
C HIS A 44 15.80 8.15 -2.24
N PHE A 45 15.22 7.29 -3.07
CA PHE A 45 15.98 6.43 -3.96
C PHE A 45 16.77 7.24 -5.00
N GLY A 46 16.21 8.35 -5.51
CA GLY A 46 16.90 9.25 -6.43
C GLY A 46 18.13 9.91 -5.81
N SER A 47 18.07 10.26 -4.52
CA SER A 47 19.21 10.79 -3.75
C SER A 47 20.33 9.75 -3.64
N LEU A 48 19.99 8.53 -3.23
CA LEU A 48 20.93 7.40 -3.18
C LEU A 48 21.52 7.07 -4.55
N GLY A 49 20.70 7.06 -5.59
CA GLY A 49 21.12 6.83 -6.97
C GLY A 49 22.07 7.91 -7.47
N ALA A 50 21.85 9.18 -7.11
CA ALA A 50 22.77 10.26 -7.47
C ALA A 50 24.14 10.09 -6.82
N MET A 51 24.19 9.70 -5.54
CA MET A 51 25.45 9.39 -4.84
C MET A 51 26.15 8.16 -5.44
N ALA A 52 25.42 7.07 -5.67
CA ALA A 52 25.98 5.82 -6.21
C ALA A 52 26.54 5.99 -7.63
N ASN A 53 25.93 6.84 -8.45
CA ASN A 53 26.39 7.14 -9.81
C ASN A 53 27.44 8.27 -9.87
N GLY A 54 27.92 8.77 -8.72
CA GLY A 54 28.90 9.87 -8.67
C GLY A 54 28.36 11.23 -9.15
N LYS A 55 27.04 11.37 -9.30
CA LYS A 55 26.38 12.63 -9.68
C LYS A 55 26.22 13.59 -8.49
N ALA A 56 26.38 13.08 -7.27
CA ALA A 56 26.46 13.84 -6.03
C ALA A 56 27.55 13.25 -5.13
N PRO A 57 28.22 14.07 -4.29
CA PRO A 57 29.16 13.57 -3.29
C PRO A 57 28.47 12.63 -2.31
N TYR A 58 29.17 11.57 -1.90
CA TYR A 58 28.66 10.67 -0.88
C TYR A 58 28.61 11.35 0.50
N ASN A 59 27.45 11.31 1.14
CA ASN A 59 27.25 11.70 2.52
C ASN A 59 26.63 10.53 3.29
N ALA A 60 27.38 9.97 4.24
CA ALA A 60 26.95 8.79 4.98
C ALA A 60 25.67 9.02 5.80
N ALA A 61 25.51 10.20 6.42
CA ALA A 61 24.33 10.52 7.22
C ALA A 61 23.08 10.66 6.35
N THR A 62 23.19 11.34 5.21
CA THR A 62 22.10 11.46 4.24
C THR A 62 21.74 10.09 3.66
N ALA A 63 22.73 9.29 3.27
CA ALA A 63 22.48 7.96 2.71
C ALA A 63 21.79 7.03 3.71
N ALA A 64 22.20 7.03 4.98
CA ALA A 64 21.53 6.27 6.03
C ALA A 64 20.08 6.72 6.22
N SER A 65 19.86 8.04 6.34
CA SER A 65 18.50 8.58 6.51
C SER A 65 17.58 8.27 5.32
N ASP A 66 18.07 8.37 4.08
CA ASP A 66 17.29 8.04 2.89
C ASP A 66 16.97 6.53 2.83
N ALA A 67 17.92 5.68 3.23
CA ALA A 67 17.73 4.23 3.29
C ALA A 67 16.72 3.83 4.38
N ASP A 68 16.76 4.47 5.55
CA ASP A 68 15.81 4.21 6.64
C ASP A 68 14.37 4.54 6.22
N VAL A 69 14.17 5.66 5.52
CA VAL A 69 12.85 6.01 4.98
C VAL A 69 12.39 4.95 3.98
N LEU A 70 13.25 4.53 3.05
CA LEU A 70 12.92 3.47 2.09
C LEU A 70 12.56 2.15 2.79
N ALA A 71 13.33 1.75 3.79
CA ALA A 71 13.06 0.56 4.59
C ALA A 71 11.68 0.64 5.26
N ALA A 72 11.28 1.80 5.75
CA ALA A 72 9.96 2.00 6.36
C ALA A 72 8.81 1.95 5.33
N VAL A 73 9.00 2.47 4.12
CA VAL A 73 7.88 2.72 3.19
C VAL A 73 7.78 1.76 2.01
N HIS A 74 8.79 0.93 1.74
CA HIS A 74 8.85 0.10 0.52
C HIS A 74 7.66 -0.85 0.33
N MET A 75 7.06 -1.36 1.42
CA MET A 75 5.91 -2.27 1.34
C MET A 75 4.57 -1.55 1.20
N LEU A 76 4.51 -0.25 1.44
CA LEU A 76 3.25 0.49 1.48
C LEU A 76 2.50 0.50 0.14
N PRO A 77 3.12 0.82 -1.02
CA PRO A 77 2.38 0.93 -2.28
C PRO A 77 1.67 -0.37 -2.67
N PHE A 78 2.28 -1.51 -2.40
CA PHE A 78 1.77 -2.83 -2.79
C PHE A 78 0.47 -3.22 -2.06
N ARG A 79 0.17 -2.57 -0.92
CA ARG A 79 -1.08 -2.78 -0.19
C ARG A 79 -2.28 -2.05 -0.80
N ALA A 80 -2.05 -1.19 -1.80
CA ALA A 80 -3.07 -0.35 -2.43
C ALA A 80 -3.35 -0.71 -3.89
N PHE A 81 -2.98 -1.92 -4.30
CA PHE A 81 -3.43 -2.54 -5.54
C PHE A 81 -4.55 -3.54 -5.20
N GLY A 82 -5.78 -3.15 -5.50
CA GLY A 82 -6.98 -3.97 -5.28
C GLY A 82 -7.93 -3.89 -6.47
N GLU A 83 -9.05 -4.61 -6.36
CA GLU A 83 -10.11 -4.58 -7.37
C GLU A 83 -10.64 -3.14 -7.57
N GLY A 84 -10.87 -2.75 -8.84
CA GLY A 84 -11.35 -1.41 -9.21
C GLY A 84 -10.31 -0.29 -9.09
N THR A 85 -9.03 -0.63 -8.88
CA THR A 85 -7.93 0.36 -8.79
C THR A 85 -6.99 0.33 -10.01
N ASP A 86 -7.41 -0.27 -11.11
CA ASP A 86 -6.66 -0.48 -12.35
C ASP A 86 -6.42 0.80 -13.16
N LEU A 87 -7.22 1.84 -12.93
CA LEU A 87 -7.10 3.13 -13.60
C LEU A 87 -6.39 4.18 -12.72
N GLY A 88 -5.05 4.13 -12.64
CA GLY A 88 -4.24 5.25 -12.08
C GLY A 88 -2.89 4.93 -11.46
#